data_AF-A0A1H3KTD4-F1
#
_entry.id   AF-A0A1H3KTD4-F1
#
_cell.length_a   1.000
_cell.length_b   1.000
_cell.length_c   1.000
_cell.angle_alpha   90.00
_cell.angle_beta   90.00
_cell.angle_gamma   90.00
#
_symmetry.space_group_name_H-M   'P 1'
#
loop_
_entity.id
_entity.type
_entity.pdbx_description
1 polymer ?
#
loop_
_entity_poly.entity_id
_entity_poly.type
_entity_poly.pdbx_seq_one_letter_code
_entity_poly.pdbx_strand_id
1 'polypeptide(L)' 'MADSDRVRFSRQHINARCKTLVTYGLLVHLGNGVYDITSEGEQYLNGDLDARDLDAE' A
#
# COMPACT_ATOMS: atom_id res chain seq x y z
N MET A 1 17.43 -2.46 0.78
CA MET A 1 16.46 -1.34 0.68
C MET A 1 17.06 0.04 0.95
N ALA A 2 18.25 0.20 1.55
CA ALA A 2 18.86 1.53 1.70
C ALA A 2 19.52 2.06 0.41
N ASP A 3 19.69 1.22 -0.61
CA ASP A 3 20.39 1.57 -1.85
C ASP A 3 19.83 0.76 -3.01
N SER A 4 18.58 1.03 -3.39
CA SER A 4 17.98 0.44 -4.59
C SER A 4 17.43 1.58 -5.41
N ASP A 5 18.03 1.84 -6.57
CA ASP A 5 17.55 2.80 -7.58
C ASP A 5 16.07 2.62 -7.97
N ARG A 6 15.46 1.51 -7.56
CA ARG A 6 14.06 1.15 -7.81
C ARG A 6 13.06 1.94 -6.98
N VAL A 7 13.43 2.39 -5.77
CA VAL A 7 12.49 3.07 -4.87
C VAL A 7 13.13 4.35 -4.31
N ARG A 8 12.67 5.49 -4.82
CA ARG A 8 13.20 6.82 -4.48
C ARG A 8 12.66 7.40 -3.16
N PHE A 9 11.82 6.65 -2.46
CA PHE A 9 11.16 7.10 -1.24
C PHE A 9 11.83 6.53 0.00
N SER A 10 11.85 7.31 1.08
CA SER A 10 12.37 6.86 2.37
C SER A 10 11.49 5.74 2.93
N ARG A 11 12.09 4.87 3.76
CA ARG A 11 11.34 3.80 4.46
C ARG A 11 10.17 4.34 5.28
N GLN A 12 10.35 5.51 5.91
CA GLN A 12 9.30 6.16 6.69
C GLN A 12 8.13 6.61 5.80
N HIS A 13 8.42 7.19 4.62
CA HIS A 13 7.40 7.56 3.66
C HIS A 13 6.61 6.34 3.17
N ILE A 14 7.31 5.26 2.80
CA ILE A 14 6.69 4.01 2.36
C ILE A 14 5.79 3.44 3.46
N ASN A 15 6.28 3.38 4.71
CA ASN A 15 5.50 2.87 5.84
C ASN A 15 4.22 3.68 6.08
N ALA A 16 4.28 5.01 5.99
CA ALA A 16 3.11 5.87 6.12
C ALA A 16 2.08 5.58 5.02
N ARG A 17 2.52 5.43 3.77
CA ARG A 17 1.64 5.10 2.63
C ARG A 17 1.01 3.71 2.79
N CYS A 18 1.79 2.69 3.14
CA CYS A 18 1.26 1.34 3.35
C CYS A 18 0.24 1.30 4.49
N LYS A 19 0.45 2.04 5.59
CA LYS A 19 -0.55 2.17 6.66
C LYS A 19 -1.86 2.78 6.17
N THR A 20 -1.79 3.84 5.36
CA THR A 20 -3.00 4.40 4.74
C THR A 20 -3.72 3.38 3.87
N LEU A 21 -3.00 2.63 3.04
CA LEU A 21 -3.62 1.61 2.18
C LEU A 21 -4.26 0.46 2.98
N VAL A 22 -3.69 0.09 4.12
CA VAL A 22 -4.31 -0.88 5.05
C VAL A 22 -5.64 -0.35 5.60
N THR A 23 -5.75 0.95 5.90
CA THR A 23 -7.00 1.57 6.36
C THR A 23 -8.14 1.46 5.34
N TYR A 24 -7.84 1.28 4.06
CA TYR A 24 -8.85 1.13 3.00
C TYR A 24 -8.94 -0.32 2.47
N GLY A 25 -8.45 -1.32 3.21
CA GLY A 25 -8.52 -2.72 2.79
C GLY A 25 -7.62 -3.11 1.61
N LEU A 26 -6.80 -2.19 1.08
CA LEU A 26 -5.98 -2.43 -0.11
C LEU A 26 -4.70 -3.22 0.16
N LEU A 27 -4.25 -3.28 1.41
CA LEU A 27 -3.10 -4.05 1.86
C LEU A 27 -3.39 -4.74 3.19
N VAL A 28 -2.69 -5.85 3.45
CA VAL A 28 -2.68 -6.51 4.76
C VAL A 28 -1.32 -6.33 5.41
N HIS A 29 -1.27 -5.86 6.65
CA HIS A 29 -0.01 -5.76 7.41
C HIS A 29 0.30 -7.07 8.12
N LEU A 30 1.36 -7.74 7.69
CA LEU A 30 1.80 -9.03 8.24
C LEU A 30 2.77 -8.88 9.43
N GLY A 31 3.23 -7.66 9.74
CA GLY A 31 4.17 -7.37 10.83
C GLY A 31 5.57 -6.99 10.35
N ASN A 32 6.34 -6.31 11.21
CA ASN A 32 7.73 -5.89 10.92
C ASN A 32 7.92 -5.09 9.61
N GLY A 33 6.89 -4.38 9.15
CA GLY A 33 6.92 -3.63 7.89
C GLY A 33 6.77 -4.52 6.65
N VAL A 34 6.35 -5.78 6.82
CA VAL A 34 5.91 -6.65 5.75
C VAL A 34 4.43 -6.42 5.49
N TYR A 35 4.09 -6.25 4.22
CA TYR A 35 2.73 -6.05 3.74
C TYR A 35 2.46 -7.04 2.61
N ASP A 36 1.22 -7.49 2.51
CA ASP A 36 0.72 -8.27 1.39
C ASP A 36 -0.36 -7.46 0.65
N ILE A 37 -0.54 -7.73 -0.64
CA ILE A 37 -1.52 -7.04 -1.47
C ILE A 37 -2.84 -7.81 -1.51
N THR A 38 -3.96 -7.12 -1.39
CA THR A 38 -5.29 -7.72 -1.54
C THR A 38 -5.72 -7.67 -3.01
N SER A 39 -6.76 -8.44 -3.37
CA SER A 39 -7.32 -8.40 -4.73
C SER A 39 -7.87 -7.00 -5.09
N GLU A 40 -8.36 -6.24 -4.12
CA GLU A 40 -8.78 -4.84 -4.31
C GLU A 40 -7.55 -3.92 -4.48
N GLY A 41 -6.48 -4.17 -3.73
CA GLY A 41 -5.19 -3.50 -3.92
C GLY A 41 -4.62 -3.69 -5.33
N GLU A 42 -4.70 -4.91 -5.88
CA GLU A 42 -4.30 -5.19 -7.27
C GLU A 42 -5.15 -4.41 -8.28
N GLN A 43 -6.48 -4.41 -8.11
CA GLN A 43 -7.40 -3.64 -8.95
C GLN A 43 -7.14 -2.14 -8.88
N TYR A 44 -6.86 -1.60 -7.69
CA TYR A 44 -6.51 -0.20 -7.50
C TYR A 44 -5.23 0.17 -8.28
N LEU A 45 -4.20 -0.70 -8.25
CA LEU A 45 -2.96 -0.47 -9.01
C LEU A 45 -3.15 -0.58 -10.52
N ASN A 46 -4.04 -1.46 -10.97
CA ASN A 46 -4.39 -1.60 -12.39
C ASN A 46 -5.30 -0.46 -12.89
N GLY A 47 -5.91 0.31 -11.99
CA GLY A 47 -6.87 1.36 -12.30
C GLY A 47 -8.30 0.84 -12.53
N ASP A 48 -8.55 -0.43 -12.21
CA ASP A 48 -9.88 -1.06 -12.28
C ASP A 48 -10.79 -0.62 -11.12
N LEU A 49 -10.18 -0.18 -10.01
CA LEU A 49 -10.86 0.34 -8.82
C LEU A 49 -10.58 1.85 -8.65
N ASP A 50 -11.64 2.64 -8.50
CA ASP A 50 -11.56 4.07 -8.20
C ASP A 50 -11.45 4.30 -6.68
N ALA A 51 -10.34 4.86 -6.23
CA ALA A 51 -10.13 5.11 -4.80
C ALA A 51 -11.11 6.11 -4.18
N ARG A 52 -11.88 6.86 -4.98
CA ARG A 52 -12.96 7.73 -4.47
C ARG A 52 -14.16 6.94 -3.93
N ASP A 53 -14.27 5.66 -4.32
CA ASP A 53 -15.36 4.78 -3.90
C ASP A 53 -14.96 3.96 -2.65
N LEU A 54 -13.75 4.13 -2.12
CA LEU A 54 -13.28 3.45 -0.92
C LEU A 54 -13.65 4.23 0.33
N ASP A 55 -14.21 3.53 1.31
CA ASP A 55 -14.37 4.03 2.68
C ASP A 55 -13.25 3.47 3.57
N ALA A 56 -12.82 4.28 4.55
CA ALA A 56 -11.88 3.83 5.55
C ALA A 56 -12.56 2.82 6.49
N GLU A 57 -11.93 1.66 6.67
CA GLU A 57 -12.34 0.62 7.64
C GLU A 57 -12.11 1.04 9.10
#